data_AF-A0A812IQ37-F1
#
_entry.id   AF-A0A812IQ37-F1
#
_cell.length_a   1.000
_cell.length_b   1.000
_cell.length_c   1.000
_cell.angle_alpha   90.00
_cell.angle_beta   90.00
_cell.angle_gamma   90.00
#
_symmetry.space_group_name_H-M   'P 1'
#
loop_
_entity.id
_entity.type
_entity.pdbx_description
1 polymer ?
#
loop_
_entity_poly.entity_id
_entity_poly.type
_entity_poly.pdbx_seq_one_letter_code
_entity_poly.pdbx_strand_id
1 'polypeptide(L)'
;MNLTDFLKQLNSKVDSLSAQLTQLEARFMEEQLIRKKYHNQIQDMKGTIRVFCRFRPLGKREQENGDVTVLHKADAFSVDLQRGAPHNDSRRFEFDAVFGSDSSQEEVFGDCRGLRKVPTSSA
;
A
#
# COMPACT_ATOMS: atom_id res chain seq x y z
N MET A 1 6.17 38.72 32.48
CA MET A 1 6.40 37.37 31.92
C MET A 1 7.80 37.37 31.32
N ASN A 2 8.71 36.53 31.82
CA ASN A 2 10.07 36.47 31.29
C ASN A 2 10.09 35.62 30.02
N LEU A 3 10.87 36.05 29.02
CA LEU A 3 11.05 35.36 27.74
C LEU A 3 11.46 33.89 27.90
N THR A 4 12.21 33.60 28.96
CA THR A 4 12.65 32.25 29.34
C THR A 4 11.50 31.32 29.72
N ASP A 5 10.45 31.85 30.36
CA ASP A 5 9.29 31.05 30.78
C ASP A 5 8.44 30.66 29.57
N PHE A 6 8.32 31.57 28.59
CA PHE A 6 7.63 31.31 27.33
C PHE A 6 8.36 30.27 26.47
N LEU A 7 9.70 30.37 26.39
CA LEU A 7 10.53 29.37 25.70
C LEU A 7 10.40 27.98 26.35
N LYS A 8 10.41 27.91 27.69
CA LYS A 8 10.18 26.65 28.42
C LYS A 8 8.80 26.05 28.14
N GLN A 9 7.76 26.88 28.12
CA GLN A 9 6.39 26.45 27.86
C GLN A 9 6.20 25.97 26.42
N LEU A 10 6.85 26.61 25.45
CA LEU A 10 6.86 26.14 24.06
C LEU A 10 7.57 24.79 23.92
N ASN A 11 8.74 24.63 24.54
CA ASN A 11 9.47 23.37 24.46
C ASN A 11 8.68 22.21 25.08
N SER A 12 8.06 22.42 26.24
CA SER A 12 7.22 21.38 26.85
C SER A 12 6.00 21.02 26.01
N LYS A 13 5.48 21.97 25.23
CA LYS A 13 4.36 21.74 24.30
C LYS A 13 4.81 20.92 23.09
N VAL A 14 6.00 21.21 22.55
CA VAL A 14 6.61 20.44 21.46
C VAL A 14 6.87 19.00 21.91
N ASP A 15 7.45 18.81 23.10
CA ASP A 15 7.73 17.48 23.65
C ASP A 15 6.43 16.67 23.82
N SER A 16 5.39 17.29 24.40
CA SER A 16 4.08 16.68 24.59
C SER A 16 3.40 16.30 23.26
N LEU A 17 3.44 17.19 22.27
CA LEU A 17 2.89 16.92 20.94
C LEU A 17 3.65 15.80 20.23
N SER A 18 4.98 15.75 20.36
CA SER A 18 5.78 14.67 19.76
C SER A 18 5.42 13.31 20.36
N ALA A 19 5.25 13.24 21.70
CA ALA A 19 4.86 12.01 22.38
C ALA A 19 3.45 11.56 21.98
N GLN A 20 2.52 12.50 21.83
CA GLN A 20 1.17 12.20 21.34
C GLN A 20 1.18 11.70 19.90
N LEU A 21 2.00 12.29 19.02
CA LEU A 21 2.15 11.82 17.65
C LEU A 21 2.66 10.38 17.60
N THR A 22 3.74 10.07 18.31
CA THR A 22 4.29 8.71 18.35
C THR A 22 3.28 7.70 18.89
N GLN A 23 2.52 8.07 19.93
CA GLN A 23 1.46 7.21 20.46
C GLN A 23 0.32 7.00 19.46
N LEU A 24 -0.07 8.06 18.74
CA LEU A 24 -1.13 7.99 17.75
C LEU A 24 -0.71 7.15 16.54
N GLU A 25 0.53 7.28 16.08
CA GLU A 25 1.12 6.45 15.02
C GLU A 25 1.11 4.97 15.41
N ALA A 26 1.53 4.63 16.64
CA ALA A 26 1.52 3.26 17.13
C ALA A 26 0.10 2.66 17.14
N ARG A 27 -0.89 3.40 17.66
CA ARG A 27 -2.30 2.99 17.67
C ARG A 27 -2.87 2.85 16.27
N PHE A 28 -2.54 3.78 15.38
CA PHE A 28 -2.96 3.72 13.99
C PHE A 28 -2.43 2.47 13.30
N MET A 29 -1.16 2.12 13.53
CA MET A 29 -0.56 0.90 12.99
C MET A 29 -1.24 -0.36 13.53
N GLU A 30 -1.56 -0.40 14.82
CA GLU A 30 -2.31 -1.52 15.43
C GLU A 30 -3.72 -1.68 14.82
N GLU A 31 -4.48 -0.59 14.73
CA GLU A 31 -5.80 -0.58 14.09
C GLU A 31 -5.74 -1.03 12.63
N GLN A 32 -4.72 -0.60 11.88
CA GLN A 32 -4.52 -1.02 10.50
C GLN A 32 -4.26 -2.53 10.39
N LEU A 33 -3.52 -3.12 11.32
CA LEU A 33 -3.30 -4.58 11.37
C LEU A 33 -4.60 -5.34 11.66
N ILE A 34 -5.39 -4.86 12.63
CA ILE A 34 -6.67 -5.47 13.01
C ILE A 34 -7.67 -5.37 11.85
N ARG A 35 -7.77 -4.20 11.22
CA ARG A 35 -8.61 -3.96 10.05
C ARG A 35 -8.25 -4.90 8.90
N LYS A 36 -6.95 -5.08 8.62
CA LYS A 36 -6.48 -6.01 7.60
C LYS A 36 -6.88 -7.46 7.92
N LYS A 37 -6.75 -7.88 9.18
CA LYS A 37 -7.15 -9.23 9.64
C LYS A 37 -8.65 -9.47 9.40
N TYR A 38 -9.51 -8.57 9.84
CA TYR A 38 -10.96 -8.73 9.67
C TYR A 38 -11.40 -8.64 8.22
N HIS A 39 -10.80 -7.74 7.44
CA HIS A 39 -11.05 -7.65 6.01
C HIS A 39 -10.76 -8.99 5.31
N ASN A 40 -9.63 -9.62 5.66
CA ASN A 40 -9.28 -10.94 5.12
C ASN A 40 -10.27 -12.02 5.53
N GLN A 41 -10.67 -12.07 6.80
CA GLN A 41 -11.67 -13.03 7.27
C GLN A 41 -13.00 -12.87 6.54
N ILE A 42 -13.45 -11.63 6.32
CA ILE A 42 -14.68 -11.35 5.58
C ILE A 42 -14.58 -11.83 4.13
N GLN A 43 -13.46 -11.56 3.43
CA GLN A 43 -13.27 -12.03 2.06
C GLN A 43 -13.21 -13.57 1.98
N ASP A 44 -12.55 -14.21 2.93
CA ASP A 44 -12.46 -15.68 3.01
C ASP A 44 -13.83 -16.32 3.26
N MET A 45 -14.64 -15.72 4.16
CA MET A 45 -16.01 -16.16 4.43
C MET A 45 -16.94 -15.96 3.23
N LYS A 46 -16.73 -14.90 2.45
CA LYS A 46 -17.47 -14.65 1.21
C LYS A 46 -17.05 -15.59 0.07
N GLY A 47 -15.91 -16.28 0.19
CA GLY A 47 -15.36 -17.13 -0.87
C GLY A 47 -14.95 -16.35 -2.11
N THR A 48 -14.60 -15.06 -1.95
CA THR A 48 -14.26 -14.19 -3.08
C THR A 48 -12.87 -14.53 -3.64
N ILE A 49 -12.78 -14.76 -4.95
CA ILE A 49 -11.48 -14.86 -5.65
C ILE A 49 -10.84 -13.49 -5.60
N ARG A 50 -9.60 -13.42 -5.09
CA ARG A 50 -8.82 -12.18 -5.07
C ARG A 50 -7.97 -12.05 -6.32
N VAL A 51 -8.00 -10.88 -6.94
CA VAL A 51 -7.22 -10.55 -8.13
C VAL A 51 -6.34 -9.35 -7.82
N PHE A 52 -5.04 -9.56 -7.86
CA PHE A 52 -4.04 -8.51 -7.67
C PHE A 52 -3.37 -8.15 -8.99
N CYS A 53 -3.04 -6.88 -9.17
CA CYS A 53 -2.23 -6.41 -10.28
C CYS A 53 -0.85 -5.97 -9.78
N ARG A 54 0.24 -6.42 -10.44
CA ARG A 54 1.61 -5.96 -10.16
C ARG A 54 2.30 -5.56 -11.44
N PHE A 55 2.82 -4.34 -11.47
CA PHE A 55 3.60 -3.85 -12.60
C PHE A 55 5.02 -4.38 -12.51
N ARG A 56 5.50 -4.97 -13.60
CA ARG A 56 6.89 -5.39 -13.73
C ARG A 56 7.74 -4.18 -14.15
N PRO A 57 8.84 -3.86 -13.43
CA PRO A 57 9.80 -2.87 -13.91
C PRO A 57 10.41 -3.30 -15.24
N LEU A 58 10.62 -2.33 -16.14
CA LEU A 58 11.33 -2.57 -17.40
C LEU A 58 12.78 -2.96 -17.11
N GLY A 59 13.24 -4.03 -17.75
CA GLY A 59 14.64 -4.46 -17.74
C GLY A 59 15.51 -3.59 -18.65
N LYS A 60 16.83 -3.72 -18.51
CA LYS A 60 17.82 -2.91 -19.25
C LYS A 60 17.62 -2.95 -20.78
N ARG A 61 17.43 -4.15 -21.33
CA ARG A 61 17.21 -4.35 -22.76
C ARG A 61 15.92 -3.71 -23.27
N GLU A 62 14.85 -3.76 -22.47
CA GLU A 62 13.55 -3.15 -22.81
C GLU A 62 13.69 -1.62 -22.83
N GLN A 63 14.43 -1.05 -21.88
CA GLN A 63 14.76 0.38 -21.85
C GLN A 63 15.64 0.79 -23.04
N GLU A 64 16.66 -0.01 -23.38
CA GLU A 64 17.54 0.23 -24.55
C GLU A 64 16.78 0.18 -25.88
N ASN A 65 15.74 -0.64 -25.96
CA ASN A 65 14.85 -0.74 -27.12
C ASN A 65 13.80 0.38 -27.19
N GLY A 66 13.70 1.22 -26.15
CA GLY A 66 12.69 2.28 -26.08
C GLY A 66 11.29 1.80 -25.70
N ASP A 67 11.16 0.62 -25.09
CA ASP A 67 9.88 0.10 -24.60
C ASP A 67 9.33 0.99 -23.47
N VAL A 68 8.00 1.16 -23.44
CA VAL A 68 7.31 1.99 -22.44
C VAL A 68 6.25 1.19 -21.70
N THR A 69 6.08 1.48 -20.41
CA THR A 69 4.97 0.94 -19.63
C THR A 69 3.69 1.67 -20.00
N VAL A 70 2.72 0.93 -20.53
CA VAL A 70 1.40 1.45 -20.95
C VAL A 70 0.35 1.44 -19.83
N LEU A 71 0.71 0.93 -18.66
CA LEU A 71 -0.14 0.86 -17.48
C LEU A 71 0.25 1.96 -16.49
N HIS A 72 -0.76 2.69 -16.02
CA HIS A 72 -0.62 3.71 -15.00
C HIS A 72 -1.44 3.31 -13.78
N LYS A 73 -0.83 3.44 -12.60
CA LYS A 73 -1.53 3.22 -11.34
C LYS A 73 -2.37 4.45 -11.05
N ALA A 74 -3.69 4.32 -11.14
CA ALA A 74 -4.62 5.42 -10.85
C ALA A 74 -4.77 5.61 -9.34
N ASP A 75 -4.93 4.51 -8.60
CA ASP A 75 -4.99 4.47 -7.15
C ASP A 75 -4.58 3.08 -6.60
N ALA A 76 -4.90 2.76 -5.36
CA ALA A 76 -4.55 1.48 -4.73
C ALA A 76 -5.28 0.26 -5.33
N PHE A 77 -6.36 0.46 -6.09
CA PHE A 77 -7.27 -0.57 -6.57
C PHE A 77 -7.51 -0.50 -8.09
N SER A 78 -7.14 0.59 -8.74
CA SER A 78 -7.39 0.82 -10.16
C SER A 78 -6.14 1.03 -11.00
N VAL A 79 -6.17 0.49 -12.21
CA VAL A 79 -5.14 0.62 -13.25
C VAL A 79 -5.74 1.21 -14.51
N ASP A 80 -5.08 2.21 -15.07
CA ASP A 80 -5.38 2.76 -16.38
C ASP A 80 -4.42 2.21 -17.42
N LEU A 81 -4.96 1.55 -18.45
CA LEU A 81 -4.25 1.19 -19.66
C LEU A 81 -4.40 2.32 -20.66
N GLN A 82 -3.30 2.94 -21.06
CA GLN A 82 -3.29 3.97 -22.10
C GLN A 82 -2.38 3.53 -23.24
N ARG A 83 -2.98 3.09 -24.34
CA ARG A 83 -2.23 2.74 -25.56
C ARG A 83 -2.23 3.92 -26.53
N GLY A 84 -1.04 4.30 -26.99
CA GLY A 84 -0.88 5.29 -28.06
C GLY A 84 -1.42 4.80 -29.42
N ALA A 85 -1.22 5.61 -30.46
CA ALA A 85 -1.56 5.24 -31.83
C ALA A 85 -0.87 3.91 -32.23
N PRO A 86 -1.53 3.04 -33.01
CA PRO A 86 -2.78 3.24 -33.75
C PRO A 86 -4.06 2.82 -33.01
N HIS A 87 -3.95 2.18 -31.85
CA HIS A 87 -5.10 1.58 -31.17
C HIS A 87 -5.88 2.55 -30.27
N ASN A 88 -5.28 3.69 -29.89
CA ASN A 88 -5.83 4.77 -29.04
C ASN A 88 -6.92 4.27 -28.07
N ASP A 89 -6.53 3.30 -27.23
CA ASP A 89 -7.43 2.55 -26.36
C ASP A 89 -7.09 2.92 -24.92
N SER A 90 -8.07 3.51 -24.23
CA SER A 90 -7.99 3.87 -22.82
C SER A 90 -8.98 3.01 -22.05
N ARG A 91 -8.49 2.20 -21.11
CA ARG A 91 -9.35 1.34 -20.27
C ARG A 91 -8.92 1.41 -18.82
N ARG A 92 -9.90 1.41 -17.93
CA ARG A 92 -9.69 1.25 -16.50
C ARG A 92 -10.05 -0.16 -16.07
N PHE A 93 -9.22 -0.74 -15.23
CA PHE A 93 -9.43 -2.05 -14.61
C PHE A 93 -9.35 -1.91 -13.09
N GLU A 94 -10.18 -2.67 -12.39
CA GLU A 94 -10.25 -2.67 -10.92
C GLU A 94 -9.81 -4.02 -10.37
N PHE A 95 -9.10 -3.99 -9.24
CA PHE A 95 -8.44 -5.12 -8.59
C PHE A 95 -8.55 -4.98 -7.07
N ASP A 96 -8.32 -6.08 -6.34
CA ASP A 96 -8.27 -6.05 -4.87
C ASP A 96 -7.06 -5.26 -4.34
N ALA A 97 -5.97 -5.21 -5.12
CA ALA A 97 -4.82 -4.34 -4.88
C ALA A 97 -3.97 -4.18 -6.15
N VAL A 98 -3.37 -2.99 -6.28
CA VAL A 98 -2.48 -2.62 -7.40
C VAL A 98 -1.10 -2.22 -6.87
N PHE A 99 -0.08 -2.95 -7.32
CA PHE A 99 1.33 -2.75 -6.99
C PHE A 99 2.05 -2.12 -8.19
N GLY A 100 2.70 -0.98 -7.95
CA GLY A 100 3.49 -0.28 -8.96
C GLY A 100 4.81 -1.00 -9.24
N SER A 101 5.58 -0.49 -10.21
CA SER A 101 6.91 -1.02 -10.52
C SER A 101 7.90 -0.79 -9.37
N ASP A 102 7.63 0.19 -8.52
CA ASP A 102 8.38 0.56 -7.33
C ASP A 102 8.04 -0.31 -6.10
N SER A 103 6.98 -1.12 -6.16
CA SER A 103 6.56 -1.95 -5.03
C SER A 103 7.53 -3.11 -4.75
N SER A 104 7.90 -3.25 -3.48
CA SER A 104 8.82 -4.28 -2.99
C SER A 104 8.18 -5.65 -2.93
N GLN A 105 9.00 -6.69 -2.86
CA GLN A 105 8.51 -8.07 -2.72
C GLN A 105 7.85 -8.28 -1.36
N GLU A 106 8.33 -7.58 -0.33
CA GLU A 106 7.85 -7.62 1.04
C GLU A 106 6.44 -7.04 1.17
N GLU A 107 6.15 -5.96 0.46
CA GLU A 107 4.83 -5.33 0.37
C GLU A 107 3.82 -6.27 -0.30
N VAL A 108 4.16 -6.78 -1.49
CA VAL A 108 3.31 -7.73 -2.23
C VAL A 108 3.04 -8.98 -1.38
N PHE A 109 4.08 -9.54 -0.77
CA PHE A 109 3.94 -10.71 0.10
C PHE A 109 3.18 -10.40 1.39
N GLY A 110 3.22 -9.16 1.88
CA GLY A 110 2.43 -8.65 3.00
C GLY A 110 0.93 -8.85 2.80
N ASP A 111 0.42 -8.64 1.59
CA ASP A 111 -1.00 -8.80 1.25
C ASP A 111 -1.33 -10.25 0.91
N CYS A 112 -0.44 -10.96 0.21
CA CYS A 112 -0.61 -12.39 -0.06
C CYS A 112 -0.53 -13.27 1.21
N ARG A 113 0.13 -12.83 2.29
CA ARG A 113 0.24 -13.59 3.54
C ARG A 113 -1.11 -13.96 4.15
N GLY A 114 -2.11 -13.09 4.01
CA GLY A 114 -3.46 -13.34 4.48
C GLY A 114 -4.18 -14.47 3.74
N LEU A 115 -3.76 -14.79 2.52
CA LEU A 115 -4.30 -15.88 1.69
C LEU A 115 -3.67 -17.24 2.02
N ARG A 116 -2.47 -17.24 2.59
CA ARG A 116 -1.82 -18.49 3.01
C ARG A 116 -2.55 -18.99 4.26
N LYS A 117 -3.49 -19.91 4.07
CA LYS A 117 -3.91 -20.80 5.15
C LYS A 117 -2.67 -21.55 5.61
N VAL A 118 -2.03 -21.07 6.67
CA VAL A 118 -0.98 -21.85 7.34
C VAL A 118 -1.67 -23.16 7.73
N PRO A 119 -1.16 -24.34 7.36
CA PRO A 119 -1.65 -25.56 7.96
C PRO A 119 -1.33 -25.41 9.44
N THR A 120 -2.35 -25.10 10.24
CA THR A 120 -2.25 -25.22 11.68
C THR A 120 -1.99 -26.69 11.91
N SER A 121 -0.73 -27.01 12.20
CA SER A 121 -0.34 -28.32 12.75
C SER A 121 -1.02 -28.42 14.11
N SER A 122 -2.27 -28.86 14.12
CA SER A 122 -2.91 -29.43 15.29
C SER A 122 -2.56 -30.91 15.30
N ALA A 123 -1.46 -31.23 15.98
CA ALA A 123 -1.19 -32.53 16.59
C ALA A 123 -1.19 -32.30 18.10
#